data_AF-A0A529JYL5-F1
#
_entry.id   AF-A0A529JYL5-F1
#
_cell.length_a   1.000
_cell.length_b   1.000
_cell.length_c   1.000
_cell.angle_alpha   90.00
_cell.angle_beta   90.00
_cell.angle_gamma   90.00
#
_symmetry.space_group_name_H-M   'P 1'
#
loop_
_entity.id
_entity.type
_entity.pdbx_description
1 polymer ?
#
loop_
_entity_poly.entity_id
_entity_poly.type
_entity_poly.pdbx_seq_one_letter_code
_entity_poly.pdbx_strand_id
1 'polypeptide(L)'
;PITLLTYYGSPQAANVMAAIQSMLAEVGINVVPRVVDTPTYNGIVYKEGTPDWNAFPMVYAGLQNGPNPAGISPGLNKSQIPPAGFNTMRIEFDDLSAALDAALGQTDPAKIDQSWQEVCKVMNKDLPWATLWVANRYGVASNKLRDFVWTPAPAGGPY
;
A
#
# COMPACT_ATOMS: atom_id res chain seq x y z
N PRO A 1 16.17 12.22 12.87
CA PRO A 1 15.23 11.09 13.01
C PRO A 1 14.42 10.97 11.71
N ILE A 2 14.10 9.75 11.29
CA ILE A 2 13.39 9.47 10.03
C ILE A 2 11.89 9.63 10.28
N THR A 3 11.19 10.47 9.51
CA THR A 3 9.74 10.63 9.66
C THR A 3 9.00 9.38 9.17
N LEU A 4 8.15 8.81 10.02
CA LEU A 4 7.17 7.77 9.64
C LEU A 4 5.79 8.41 9.52
N LEU A 5 5.39 8.75 8.30
CA LEU A 5 4.16 9.50 8.02
C LEU A 5 2.94 8.58 7.90
N THR A 6 1.79 9.01 8.44
CA THR A 6 0.49 8.38 8.17
C THR A 6 -0.65 9.41 8.23
N TYR A 7 -1.77 9.08 7.59
CA TYR A 7 -3.05 9.77 7.79
C TYR A 7 -4.03 8.96 8.66
N TYR A 8 -3.62 7.79 9.17
CA TYR A 8 -4.44 6.98 10.07
C TYR A 8 -4.37 7.49 11.51
N GLY A 9 -5.45 8.14 11.95
CA GLY A 9 -5.58 8.70 13.30
C GLY A 9 -6.17 7.76 14.36
N SER A 10 -6.27 6.45 14.10
CA SER A 10 -6.86 5.50 15.04
C SER A 10 -5.88 5.08 16.15
N PRO A 11 -6.37 4.68 17.34
CA PRO A 11 -5.50 4.13 18.39
C PRO A 11 -4.74 2.87 17.94
N GLN A 12 -5.35 2.07 17.06
CA GLN A 12 -4.69 0.91 16.46
C GLN A 12 -3.48 1.32 15.61
N ALA A 13 -3.63 2.32 14.74
CA ALA A 13 -2.53 2.83 13.93
C ALA A 13 -1.41 3.42 14.80
N ALA A 14 -1.77 4.11 15.90
CA ALA A 14 -0.80 4.61 16.86
C ALA A 14 0.03 3.47 17.50
N ASN A 15 -0.62 2.38 17.91
CA ASN A 15 0.07 1.20 18.45
C ASN A 15 1.01 0.55 17.43
N VAL A 16 0.58 0.46 16.16
CA VAL A 16 1.41 -0.06 15.07
C VAL A 16 2.65 0.81 14.86
N MET A 17 2.48 2.12 14.77
CA MET A 17 3.62 3.02 14.56
C MET A 17 4.59 3.00 15.75
N ALA A 18 4.09 2.88 16.98
CA ALA A 18 4.92 2.71 18.16
C ALA A 18 5.70 1.38 18.13
N ALA A 19 5.07 0.28 17.68
CA ALA A 19 5.73 -1.00 17.51
C ALA A 19 6.84 -0.94 16.44
N ILE A 20 6.55 -0.33 15.28
CA ILE A 20 7.55 -0.09 14.23
C ILE A 20 8.72 0.74 14.79
N GLN A 21 8.43 1.82 15.54
CA GLN A 21 9.44 2.65 16.16
C GLN A 21 10.33 1.85 17.11
N SER A 22 9.75 1.02 17.99
CA SER A 22 10.50 0.18 18.92
C SER A 22 11.38 -0.83 18.20
N MET A 23 10.82 -1.59 17.26
CA MET A 23 11.55 -2.65 16.53
C MET A 23 12.70 -2.09 15.70
N LEU A 24 12.51 -0.92 15.07
CA LEU A 24 13.58 -0.26 14.32
C LEU A 24 14.66 0.32 15.24
N ALA A 25 14.28 0.82 16.42
CA ALA A 25 15.25 1.32 17.39
C ALA A 25 16.18 0.21 17.92
N GLU A 26 15.70 -1.03 18.04
CA GLU A 26 16.52 -2.20 18.44
C GLU A 26 17.68 -2.47 17.49
N VAL A 27 17.56 -2.08 16.22
CA VAL A 27 18.63 -2.18 15.20
C VAL A 27 19.28 -0.82 14.88
N GLY A 28 19.07 0.19 15.72
CA GLY A 28 19.70 1.51 15.60
C GLY A 28 19.03 2.47 14.61
N ILE A 29 17.83 2.15 14.10
CA ILE A 29 17.09 3.00 13.18
C ILE A 29 16.06 3.84 13.97
N ASN A 30 16.31 5.14 14.06
CA ASN A 30 15.45 6.06 14.81
C ASN A 30 14.38 6.71 13.91
N VAL A 31 13.15 6.20 13.99
CA VAL A 31 11.96 6.78 13.33
C VAL A 31 11.10 7.58 14.29
N VAL A 32 10.39 8.59 13.78
CA VAL A 32 9.43 9.41 14.54
C VAL A 32 8.07 9.36 13.85
N PRO A 33 7.04 8.78 14.50
CA PRO A 33 5.68 8.80 13.99
C PRO A 33 5.15 10.21 13.79
N ARG A 34 4.52 10.46 12.64
CA ARG A 34 3.86 11.71 12.30
C ARG A 34 2.48 11.43 11.71
N VAL A 35 1.45 11.74 12.48
CA VAL A 35 0.05 11.69 12.02
C VAL A 35 -0.35 13.07 11.50
N VAL A 36 -1.00 13.11 10.34
CA VAL A 36 -1.61 14.33 9.77
C VAL A 36 -3.01 14.01 9.25
N ASP A 37 -3.82 15.04 8.98
CA ASP A 37 -5.09 14.86 8.27
C ASP A 37 -4.88 14.46 6.80
N THR A 38 -5.90 13.87 6.17
CA THR A 38 -5.82 13.39 4.77
C THR A 38 -5.45 14.49 3.76
N PRO A 39 -6.04 15.71 3.78
CA PRO A 39 -5.56 16.81 2.93
C PRO A 39 -4.07 17.11 3.09
N THR A 40 -3.58 17.24 4.32
CA THR A 40 -2.16 17.49 4.59
C THR A 40 -1.29 16.34 4.08
N TYR A 41 -1.68 15.09 4.33
CA TYR A 41 -0.98 13.91 3.81
C TYR A 41 -0.88 13.94 2.29
N ASN A 42 -1.99 14.17 1.60
CA ASN A 42 -2.04 14.22 0.14
C ASN A 42 -1.15 15.33 -0.42
N GLY A 43 -1.18 16.52 0.20
CA GLY A 43 -0.31 17.65 -0.18
C GLY A 43 1.18 17.36 -0.01
N ILE A 44 1.56 16.45 0.88
CA ILE A 44 2.94 15.99 1.05
C ILE A 44 3.29 14.96 -0.02
N VAL A 45 2.54 13.86 -0.12
CA VAL A 45 2.96 12.67 -0.87
C VAL A 45 2.76 12.81 -2.38
N TYR A 46 1.77 13.60 -2.83
CA TYR A 46 1.51 13.83 -4.25
C TYR A 46 2.20 15.08 -4.81
N LYS A 47 3.01 15.79 -4.01
CA LYS A 47 3.68 17.01 -4.47
C LYS A 47 4.51 16.75 -5.73
N GLU A 48 4.17 17.46 -6.81
CA GLU A 48 4.88 17.42 -8.08
C GLU A 48 6.22 18.18 -8.02
N GLY A 49 7.14 17.83 -8.91
CA GLY A 49 8.44 18.50 -9.04
C GLY A 49 9.40 18.16 -7.91
N THR A 50 9.51 19.05 -6.92
CA THR A 50 10.45 18.94 -5.79
C THR A 50 9.72 18.61 -4.47
N PRO A 51 9.30 17.34 -4.28
CA PRO A 51 8.77 16.91 -3.00
C PRO A 51 9.83 17.07 -1.90
N ASP A 52 9.38 17.40 -0.69
CA ASP A 52 10.26 17.36 0.47
C ASP A 52 10.40 15.90 0.92
N TRP A 53 11.47 15.25 0.48
CA TRP A 53 11.76 13.86 0.81
C TRP A 53 11.95 13.61 2.31
N ASN A 54 12.29 14.64 3.10
CA ASN A 54 12.39 14.51 4.55
C ASN A 54 11.01 14.46 5.23
N ALA A 55 9.95 14.91 4.54
CA ALA A 55 8.60 14.89 5.07
C ALA A 55 7.94 13.50 5.07
N PHE A 56 8.42 12.58 4.22
CA PHE A 56 7.84 11.23 4.06
C PHE A 56 8.86 10.15 3.62
N PRO A 57 10.07 10.07 4.20
CA PRO A 57 11.04 9.02 3.87
C PRO A 57 10.49 7.62 4.17
N MET A 58 9.57 7.50 5.14
CA MET A 58 8.78 6.31 5.40
C MET A 58 7.30 6.68 5.51
N VAL A 59 6.44 5.78 5.04
CA VAL A 59 4.98 5.95 5.07
C VAL A 59 4.36 4.68 5.63
N TYR A 60 3.46 4.83 6.60
CA TYR A 60 2.51 3.80 7.01
C TYR A 60 1.16 4.07 6.37
N ALA A 61 0.87 3.35 5.29
CA ALA A 61 -0.39 3.41 4.55
C ALA A 61 -0.71 2.05 3.93
N GLY A 62 -1.99 1.80 3.66
CA GLY A 62 -2.42 0.68 2.84
C GLY A 62 -2.47 1.06 1.36
N LEU A 63 -2.38 0.04 0.51
CA LEU A 63 -2.83 0.11 -0.88
C LEU A 63 -4.14 -0.67 -1.04
N GLN A 64 -4.80 -0.51 -2.19
CA GLN A 64 -5.97 -1.26 -2.58
C GLN A 64 -5.81 -2.77 -2.30
N ASN A 65 -6.79 -3.32 -1.58
CA ASN A 65 -6.92 -4.75 -1.30
C ASN A 65 -8.00 -5.36 -2.21
N GLY A 66 -7.88 -6.64 -2.55
CA GLY A 66 -8.93 -7.34 -3.30
C GLY A 66 -8.45 -8.63 -3.96
N PRO A 67 -9.38 -9.41 -4.55
CA PRO A 67 -9.04 -10.64 -5.25
C PRO A 67 -8.32 -10.39 -6.58
N ASN A 68 -8.40 -9.17 -7.13
CA ASN A 68 -7.71 -8.81 -8.35
C ASN A 68 -6.31 -8.26 -8.02
N PRO A 69 -5.22 -8.99 -8.35
CA PRO A 69 -3.86 -8.54 -8.06
C PRO A 69 -3.47 -7.25 -8.81
N ALA A 70 -4.19 -6.86 -9.87
CA ALA A 70 -3.98 -5.60 -10.57
C ALA A 70 -4.10 -4.36 -9.68
N GLY A 71 -4.77 -4.47 -8.53
CA GLY A 71 -4.90 -3.38 -7.55
C GLY A 71 -3.56 -2.87 -6.99
N ILE A 72 -2.47 -3.61 -7.15
CA ILE A 72 -1.14 -3.15 -6.69
C ILE A 72 -0.45 -2.21 -7.70
N SER A 73 -0.83 -2.25 -8.98
CA SER A 73 -0.18 -1.48 -10.05
C SER A 73 -0.17 0.03 -9.79
N PRO A 74 -1.28 0.68 -9.33
CA PRO A 74 -1.30 2.10 -9.02
C PRO A 74 -0.22 2.57 -8.04
N GLY A 75 0.27 1.69 -7.16
CA GLY A 75 1.31 2.02 -6.17
C GLY A 75 2.74 1.65 -6.61
N LEU A 76 2.92 0.79 -7.62
CA LEU A 76 4.23 0.19 -7.95
C LEU A 76 4.70 0.46 -9.37
N ASN A 77 3.79 0.69 -10.31
CA ASN A 77 4.16 0.91 -11.71
C ASN A 77 4.75 2.33 -11.86
N LYS A 78 5.89 2.45 -12.56
CA LYS A 78 6.54 3.76 -12.79
C LYS A 78 5.66 4.75 -13.55
N SER A 79 4.73 4.27 -14.38
CA SER A 79 3.74 5.12 -15.07
C SER A 79 2.73 5.79 -14.13
N GLN A 80 2.68 5.36 -12.87
CA GLN A 80 1.76 5.83 -11.85
C GLN A 80 2.41 6.79 -10.86
N ILE A 81 3.64 7.26 -11.14
CA ILE A 81 4.31 8.29 -10.33
C ILE A 81 3.46 9.58 -10.37
N PRO A 82 3.18 10.23 -9.22
CA PRO A 82 2.46 11.49 -9.20
C PRO A 82 3.01 12.51 -10.22
N PRO A 83 2.14 13.19 -10.99
CA PRO A 83 0.69 13.26 -10.81
C PRO A 83 -0.13 12.19 -11.54
N ALA A 84 0.50 11.26 -12.25
CA ALA A 84 -0.21 10.28 -13.06
C ALA A 84 -0.99 9.24 -12.23
N GLY A 85 -0.54 8.94 -11.00
CA GLY A 85 -1.17 7.95 -10.14
C GLY A 85 -0.69 7.99 -8.68
N PHE A 86 -0.84 6.85 -7.99
CA PHE A 86 -0.62 6.71 -6.55
C PHE A 86 0.75 6.11 -6.17
N ASN A 87 1.72 6.04 -7.09
CA ASN A 87 3.07 5.58 -6.76
C ASN A 87 3.84 6.68 -6.02
N THR A 88 3.38 6.98 -4.80
CA THR A 88 3.87 8.08 -3.96
C THR A 88 5.29 7.83 -3.46
N MET A 89 5.75 6.58 -3.48
CA MET A 89 7.13 6.24 -3.14
C MET A 89 8.09 6.36 -4.33
N ARG A 90 7.59 6.77 -5.52
CA ARG A 90 8.39 6.92 -6.76
C ARG A 90 9.18 5.66 -7.12
N ILE A 91 8.55 4.49 -6.97
CA ILE A 91 9.16 3.23 -7.41
C ILE A 91 9.34 3.26 -8.92
N GLU A 92 10.58 3.11 -9.37
CA GLU A 92 10.99 3.21 -10.78
C GLU A 92 11.64 1.95 -11.32
N PHE A 93 11.43 0.81 -10.66
CA PHE A 93 12.00 -0.48 -11.05
C PHE A 93 11.46 -0.91 -12.43
N ASP A 94 12.36 -0.97 -13.41
CA ASP A 94 12.02 -1.25 -14.81
C ASP A 94 11.48 -2.67 -15.01
N ASP A 95 12.10 -3.65 -14.35
CA ASP A 95 11.67 -5.06 -14.38
C ASP A 95 10.27 -5.22 -13.77
N LEU A 96 10.00 -4.57 -12.65
CA LEU A 96 8.70 -4.61 -11.99
C LEU A 96 7.63 -3.94 -12.85
N SER A 97 7.92 -2.77 -13.42
CA SER A 97 6.97 -2.06 -14.29
C SER A 97 6.65 -2.89 -15.54
N ALA A 98 7.67 -3.50 -16.16
CA ALA A 98 7.47 -4.39 -17.31
C ALA A 98 6.62 -5.63 -16.96
N ALA A 99 6.86 -6.25 -15.81
CA ALA A 99 6.06 -7.39 -15.34
C ALA A 99 4.59 -6.97 -15.08
N LEU A 100 4.37 -5.81 -14.46
CA LEU A 100 3.03 -5.26 -14.23
C LEU A 100 2.29 -4.99 -15.54
N ASP A 101 2.94 -4.33 -16.50
CA ASP A 101 2.36 -4.05 -17.82
C ASP A 101 2.01 -5.33 -18.57
N ALA A 102 2.90 -6.34 -18.54
CA ALA A 102 2.65 -7.64 -19.15
C ALA A 102 1.47 -8.38 -18.50
N ALA A 103 1.36 -8.34 -17.17
CA ALA A 103 0.27 -8.98 -16.44
C ALA A 103 -1.08 -8.28 -16.66
N LEU A 104 -1.09 -6.94 -16.73
CA LEU A 104 -2.28 -6.15 -17.06
C LEU A 104 -2.76 -6.38 -18.51
N GLY A 105 -1.83 -6.59 -19.44
CA GLY A 105 -2.13 -6.90 -20.84
C GLY A 105 -2.47 -8.37 -21.10
N GLN A 106 -2.36 -9.25 -20.09
CA GLN A 106 -2.63 -10.68 -20.27
C GLN A 106 -4.12 -10.95 -20.41
N THR A 107 -4.52 -11.53 -21.54
CA THR A 107 -5.91 -11.86 -21.87
C THR A 107 -6.18 -13.35 -21.98
N ASP A 108 -5.13 -14.18 -22.03
CA ASP A 108 -5.23 -15.65 -22.03
C ASP A 108 -5.46 -16.16 -20.59
N PRO A 109 -6.64 -16.70 -20.25
CA PRO A 109 -6.94 -17.17 -18.90
C PRO A 109 -5.97 -18.23 -18.40
N ALA A 110 -5.36 -19.02 -19.29
CA ALA A 110 -4.40 -20.05 -18.92
C ALA A 110 -3.04 -19.47 -18.48
N LYS A 111 -2.79 -18.18 -18.74
CA LYS A 111 -1.51 -17.50 -18.46
C LYS A 111 -1.60 -16.42 -17.38
N ILE A 112 -2.80 -15.98 -17.00
CA ILE A 112 -3.00 -14.89 -16.03
C ILE A 112 -2.24 -15.17 -14.72
N ASP A 113 -2.40 -16.36 -14.14
CA ASP A 113 -1.76 -16.70 -12.87
C ASP A 113 -0.23 -16.66 -12.99
N GLN A 114 0.31 -17.17 -14.09
CA GLN A 114 1.76 -17.15 -14.33
C GLN A 114 2.27 -15.70 -14.48
N SER A 115 1.53 -14.83 -15.17
CA SER A 115 1.92 -13.42 -15.32
C SER A 115 1.97 -12.71 -13.96
N TRP A 116 1.00 -12.94 -13.07
CA TRP A 116 1.02 -12.34 -11.73
C TRP A 116 2.05 -12.98 -10.79
N GLN A 117 2.37 -14.27 -10.96
CA GLN A 117 3.49 -14.90 -10.25
C GLN A 117 4.84 -14.25 -10.62
N GLU A 118 5.03 -13.86 -11.88
CA GLU A 118 6.24 -13.14 -12.28
C GLU A 118 6.32 -11.76 -11.64
N VAL A 119 5.20 -11.02 -11.56
CA VAL A 119 5.14 -9.76 -10.80
C VAL A 119 5.59 -9.97 -9.36
N CYS A 120 5.05 -11.00 -8.68
CA CYS A 120 5.46 -11.35 -7.31
C CYS A 120 6.95 -11.68 -7.22
N LYS A 121 7.50 -12.43 -8.17
CA LYS A 121 8.93 -12.81 -8.19
C LYS A 121 9.83 -11.59 -8.32
N VAL A 122 9.52 -10.68 -9.25
CA VAL A 122 10.29 -9.46 -9.47
C VAL A 122 10.17 -8.51 -8.27
N MET A 123 8.95 -8.30 -7.76
CA MET A 123 8.72 -7.45 -6.59
C MET A 123 9.50 -7.94 -5.36
N ASN A 124 9.60 -9.25 -5.14
CA ASN A 124 10.33 -9.82 -4.01
C ASN A 124 11.86 -9.70 -4.10
N LYS A 125 12.42 -9.38 -5.28
CA LYS A 125 13.86 -9.17 -5.44
C LYS A 125 14.33 -7.90 -4.74
N ASP A 126 13.59 -6.81 -4.92
CA ASP A 126 13.98 -5.47 -4.46
C ASP A 126 13.08 -4.92 -3.34
N LEU A 127 12.00 -5.65 -3.00
CA LEU A 127 11.07 -5.34 -1.89
C LEU A 127 10.72 -3.84 -1.80
N PRO A 128 9.99 -3.29 -2.80
CA PRO A 128 9.66 -1.86 -2.83
C PRO A 128 8.89 -1.39 -1.59
N TRP A 129 8.21 -2.31 -0.90
CA TRP A 129 7.56 -2.09 0.39
C TRP A 129 7.90 -3.17 1.41
N ALA A 130 7.92 -2.78 2.68
CA ALA A 130 7.85 -3.69 3.80
C ALA A 130 6.38 -4.05 4.06
N THR A 131 5.92 -5.17 3.50
CA THR A 131 4.55 -5.65 3.69
C THR A 131 4.31 -6.08 5.14
N LEU A 132 3.16 -5.70 5.70
CA LEU A 132 2.82 -5.97 7.09
C LEU A 132 1.78 -7.07 7.21
N TRP A 133 0.50 -6.76 6.98
CA TRP A 133 -0.60 -7.73 7.04
C TRP A 133 -1.74 -7.35 6.10
N VAL A 134 -2.63 -8.32 5.88
CA VAL A 134 -3.99 -8.09 5.37
C VAL A 134 -4.94 -8.24 6.55
N ALA A 135 -5.87 -7.31 6.72
CA ALA A 135 -6.77 -7.35 7.86
C ALA A 135 -7.90 -8.39 7.67
N ASN A 136 -8.28 -9.03 8.78
CA ASN A 136 -9.52 -9.80 8.84
C ASN A 136 -10.69 -8.87 9.17
N ARG A 137 -11.76 -8.95 8.39
CA ARG A 137 -13.01 -8.20 8.66
C ARG A 137 -14.04 -9.11 9.30
N TYR A 138 -14.62 -8.64 10.39
CA TYR A 138 -15.72 -9.31 11.08
C TYR A 138 -17.01 -8.52 10.84
N GLY A 139 -18.03 -9.20 10.31
CA GLY A 139 -19.36 -8.65 10.14
C GLY A 139 -20.32 -9.26 11.16
N VAL A 140 -21.19 -8.44 11.75
CA VAL A 140 -22.30 -8.91 12.58
C VAL A 140 -23.60 -8.49 11.91
N ALA A 141 -24.47 -9.46 11.62
CA ALA A 141 -25.76 -9.25 11.00
C ALA A 141 -26.88 -9.78 11.89
N SER A 142 -28.03 -9.11 11.87
CA SER A 142 -29.25 -9.57 12.54
C SER A 142 -29.73 -10.91 11.98
N ASN A 143 -30.19 -11.82 12.83
CA ASN A 143 -30.81 -13.07 12.40
C ASN A 143 -32.16 -12.89 11.66
N LYS A 144 -32.70 -11.65 11.64
CA LYS A 144 -33.90 -11.29 10.87
C LYS A 144 -33.60 -10.91 9.43
N LEU A 145 -32.33 -10.66 9.08
CA LEU A 145 -31.95 -10.37 7.70
C LEU A 145 -32.27 -11.59 6.82
N ARG A 146 -32.92 -11.31 5.70
CA ARG A 146 -33.12 -12.26 4.61
C ARG A 146 -32.17 -11.89 3.48
N ASP A 147 -31.68 -12.90 2.78
CA ASP A 147 -30.85 -12.73 1.58
C ASP A 147 -29.57 -11.90 1.81
N PHE A 148 -29.00 -11.98 3.02
CA PHE A 148 -27.75 -11.32 3.34
C PHE A 148 -26.57 -12.09 2.75
N VAL A 149 -25.82 -11.42 1.88
CA VAL A 149 -24.56 -11.92 1.31
C VAL A 149 -23.43 -11.02 1.78
N TRP A 150 -22.50 -11.58 2.54
CA TRP A 150 -21.22 -10.92 2.85
C TRP A 150 -20.26 -11.15 1.69
N THR A 151 -20.05 -10.12 0.87
CA THR A 151 -18.98 -10.14 -0.12
C THR A 151 -17.69 -9.63 0.52
N PRO A 152 -16.53 -10.27 0.27
CA PRO A 152 -15.26 -9.69 0.64
C PRO A 152 -15.07 -8.39 -0.17
N ALA A 153 -15.43 -7.24 0.41
CA ALA A 153 -15.31 -5.97 -0.29
C ALA A 153 -13.82 -5.60 -0.48
N PRO A 154 -13.34 -5.39 -1.72
CA PRO A 154 -12.03 -4.79 -1.95
C PRO A 154 -12.12 -3.29 -1.62
N ALA A 155 -11.52 -2.88 -0.49
CA ALA A 155 -11.43 -1.52 0.05
C ALA A 155 -12.70 -0.90 0.69
N GLY A 156 -12.52 -0.29 1.87
CA GLY A 156 -13.51 0.55 2.55
C GLY A 156 -13.49 0.40 4.08
N GLY A 157 -12.74 1.24 4.79
CA GLY A 157 -12.71 1.31 6.26
C GLY A 157 -11.46 0.71 6.89
N PRO A 158 -11.28 0.77 8.23
CA PRO A 158 -10.00 0.54 8.92
C PRO A 158 -9.54 -0.93 8.97
N TYR A 159 -9.91 -1.73 7.98
CA TYR A 159 -9.54 -3.12 7.77
C TYR A 159 -9.43 -3.33 6.27
#